data_AF-A0A2U1LYP0-F1
#
_entry.id   AF-A0A2U1LYP0-F1
#
_cell.length_a   1.000
_cell.length_b   1.000
_cell.length_c   1.000
_cell.angle_alpha   90.00
_cell.angle_beta   90.00
_cell.angle_gamma   90.00
#
_symmetry.space_group_name_H-M   'P 1'
#
loop_
_entity.id
_entity.type
_entity.pdbx_description
1 polymer ?
#
loop_
_entity_poly.entity_id
_entity_poly.type
_entity_poly.pdbx_seq_one_letter_code
_entity_poly.pdbx_strand_id
1 'polypeptide(L)'
;MIHLEWCKSIPKKVCVFIWRLYHGRFPVRTILDDIGIDLHTLLCPSCNDVIETLNHCFVLCPKVQLVWKRVFEWWGLENIDVFSVQDVLNLPGINSFNGINRERWKAVIWSTLYVIWCNRNQMIFRRNGSMIPDVFKEVQLRSFEWISARSKKDEVKQEEWFGGPIDRV
;
A
#
# COMPACT_ATOMS: atom_id res chain seq x y z
N MET A 1 -14.26 -6.89 -16.99
CA MET A 1 -14.39 -5.70 -16.12
C MET A 1 -14.13 -6.17 -14.70
N ILE A 2 -12.97 -5.84 -14.10
CA ILE A 2 -12.63 -6.26 -12.74
C ILE A 2 -13.39 -5.34 -11.78
N HIS A 3 -14.27 -5.90 -10.95
CA HIS A 3 -14.97 -5.13 -9.92
C HIS A 3 -14.10 -5.08 -8.67
N LEU A 4 -13.72 -3.87 -8.22
CA LEU A 4 -13.00 -3.69 -6.95
C LEU A 4 -13.92 -4.07 -5.78
N GLU A 5 -13.79 -5.30 -5.29
CA GLU A 5 -14.51 -5.77 -4.10
C GLU A 5 -13.94 -5.07 -2.85
N TRP A 6 -14.78 -4.46 -2.02
CA TRP A 6 -14.32 -3.77 -0.80
C TRP A 6 -13.77 -4.77 0.23
N CYS A 7 -12.67 -4.41 0.89
CA CYS A 7 -12.15 -5.16 2.03
C CYS A 7 -12.94 -4.80 3.30
N LYS A 8 -13.52 -5.80 3.97
CA LYS A 8 -14.35 -5.59 5.17
C LYS A 8 -13.51 -5.32 6.43
N SER A 9 -12.26 -5.78 6.42
CA SER A 9 -11.35 -5.72 7.56
C SER A 9 -10.61 -4.38 7.69
N ILE A 10 -10.91 -3.38 6.85
CA ILE A 10 -10.25 -2.07 6.90
C ILE A 10 -11.26 -0.91 7.01
N PRO A 11 -10.81 0.30 7.42
CA PRO A 11 -11.68 1.46 7.48
C PRO A 11 -12.21 1.87 6.10
N LYS A 12 -13.48 2.32 6.05
CA LYS A 12 -14.12 2.83 4.81
C LYS A 12 -13.30 3.93 4.11
N LYS A 13 -12.60 4.78 4.87
CA LYS A 13 -11.71 5.82 4.30
C LYS A 13 -10.61 5.22 3.42
N VAL A 14 -10.11 4.04 3.78
CA VAL A 14 -9.08 3.32 3.02
C VAL A 14 -9.72 2.68 1.79
N CYS A 15 -10.93 2.12 1.90
CA CYS A 15 -11.67 1.64 0.71
C CYS A 15 -11.91 2.75 -0.32
N VAL A 16 -12.33 3.94 0.12
CA VAL A 16 -12.50 5.11 -0.77
C VAL A 16 -11.17 5.56 -1.37
N PHE A 17 -10.09 5.55 -0.57
CA PHE A 17 -8.73 5.79 -1.06
C PHE A 17 -8.36 4.81 -2.18
N ILE A 18 -8.56 3.51 -1.98
CA ILE A 18 -8.25 2.48 -2.98
C ILE A 18 -9.12 2.65 -4.23
N TRP A 19 -10.41 2.95 -4.07
CA TRP A 19 -11.29 3.23 -5.20
C TRP A 19 -10.81 4.42 -6.04
N ARG A 20 -10.40 5.53 -5.39
CA ARG A 20 -9.83 6.68 -6.11
C ARG A 20 -8.54 6.30 -6.85
N LEU A 21 -7.71 5.47 -6.22
CA LEU A 21 -6.42 5.04 -6.77
C LEU A 21 -6.63 4.14 -7.99
N TYR A 22 -7.58 3.20 -7.91
CA TYR A 22 -8.00 2.35 -9.00
C TYR A 22 -8.47 3.15 -10.23
N HIS A 23 -9.18 4.26 -10.02
CA HIS A 23 -9.62 5.16 -11.09
C HIS A 23 -8.58 6.21 -11.51
N GLY A 24 -7.35 6.14 -10.99
CA GLY A 24 -6.28 7.09 -11.32
C GLY A 24 -6.52 8.52 -10.83
N ARG A 25 -7.40 8.72 -9.84
CA ARG A 25 -7.80 10.06 -9.35
C ARG A 25 -7.03 10.47 -8.10
N PHE A 26 -5.71 10.59 -8.24
CA PHE A 26 -4.82 11.00 -7.15
C PHE A 26 -3.95 12.21 -7.55
N PRO A 27 -3.72 13.17 -6.62
CA PRO A 27 -2.93 14.36 -6.91
C PRO A 27 -1.42 14.08 -6.82
N VAL A 28 -0.92 13.19 -7.70
CA VAL A 28 0.50 13.07 -8.00
C VAL A 28 0.93 14.20 -8.93
N ARG A 29 2.24 14.53 -8.98
CA ARG A 29 2.70 15.73 -9.69
C ARG A 29 2.32 15.77 -11.16
N THR A 30 2.38 14.66 -11.89
CA THR A 30 1.95 14.67 -13.31
C THR A 30 0.47 15.02 -13.46
N ILE A 31 -0.40 14.51 -12.59
CA ILE A 31 -1.84 14.81 -12.65
C ILE A 31 -2.12 16.26 -12.26
N LEU A 32 -1.35 16.83 -11.33
CA LEU A 32 -1.47 18.23 -10.95
C LEU A 32 -1.01 19.17 -12.08
N ASP A 33 0.10 18.82 -12.74
CA ASP A 33 0.63 19.52 -13.90
C ASP A 33 -0.37 19.50 -15.07
N ASP A 34 -0.96 18.32 -15.36
CA ASP A 34 -1.97 18.15 -16.41
C ASP A 34 -3.22 19.02 -16.21
N ILE A 35 -3.55 19.39 -14.97
CA ILE A 35 -4.67 20.30 -14.66
C ILE A 35 -4.23 21.76 -14.46
N GLY A 36 -3.00 22.09 -14.83
CA GLY A 36 -2.47 23.46 -14.84
C GLY A 36 -2.05 24.01 -13.48
N ILE A 37 -1.78 23.14 -12.50
CA ILE A 37 -1.22 23.57 -11.22
C ILE A 37 0.30 23.69 -11.36
N ASP A 38 0.81 24.90 -11.19
CA ASP A 38 2.25 25.17 -11.23
C ASP A 38 2.98 24.51 -10.04
N LEU A 39 4.03 23.76 -10.34
CA LEU A 39 4.82 22.99 -9.38
C LEU A 39 6.31 23.32 -9.56
N HIS A 40 7.00 23.55 -8.44
CA HIS A 40 8.46 23.74 -8.43
C HIS A 40 9.27 22.59 -9.08
N THR A 41 8.71 21.40 -9.18
CA THR A 41 9.30 20.25 -9.89
C THR A 41 8.26 19.14 -10.05
N LEU A 42 8.44 18.29 -11.08
CA LEU A 42 7.64 17.08 -11.33
C LEU A 42 8.25 15.81 -10.73
N LEU A 43 9.46 15.89 -10.16
CA LEU A 43 10.18 14.73 -9.62
C LEU A 43 9.45 14.11 -8.43
N CYS A 44 9.57 12.81 -8.23
CA CYS A 44 8.98 12.11 -7.10
C CYS A 44 9.52 12.68 -5.77
N PRO A 45 8.66 13.12 -4.83
CA PRO A 45 9.10 13.59 -3.51
C PRO A 45 9.94 12.55 -2.76
N SER A 46 9.69 11.25 -3.02
CA SER A 46 10.38 10.16 -2.34
C SER A 46 11.83 10.00 -2.82
N CYS A 47 12.07 9.85 -4.12
CA CYS A 47 13.43 9.62 -4.66
C CYS A 47 14.12 10.87 -5.20
N ASN A 48 13.37 11.91 -5.54
CA ASN A 48 13.83 13.16 -6.16
C ASN A 48 14.63 12.96 -7.47
N ASP A 49 14.26 11.94 -8.25
CA ASP A 49 15.05 11.50 -9.42
C ASP A 49 14.19 11.26 -10.67
N VAL A 50 13.03 10.61 -10.51
CA VAL A 50 12.13 10.28 -11.62
C VAL A 50 10.82 11.07 -11.49
N ILE A 51 10.19 11.42 -12.62
CA ILE A 51 8.88 12.09 -12.66
C ILE A 51 7.82 11.29 -11.90
N GLU A 52 7.03 11.98 -11.06
CA GLU A 52 6.03 11.36 -10.19
C GLU A 52 4.73 11.03 -10.92
N THR A 53 4.70 9.87 -11.57
CA THR A 53 3.45 9.23 -12.02
C THR A 53 2.79 8.44 -10.89
N LEU A 54 1.55 7.96 -11.09
CA LEU A 54 0.91 7.04 -10.13
C LEU A 54 1.71 5.76 -9.93
N ASN A 55 2.13 5.12 -11.02
CA ASN A 55 2.92 3.89 -10.94
C ASN A 55 4.26 4.14 -10.25
N HIS A 56 4.92 5.27 -10.50
CA HIS A 56 6.15 5.60 -9.79
C HIS A 56 5.92 5.87 -8.30
N CYS A 57 4.92 6.69 -7.96
CA CYS A 57 4.58 7.04 -6.59
C CYS A 57 4.25 5.81 -5.72
N PHE A 58 3.58 4.81 -6.28
CA PHE A 58 3.05 3.67 -5.51
C PHE A 58 3.80 2.36 -5.71
N VAL A 59 4.60 2.21 -6.76
CA VAL A 59 5.21 0.93 -7.14
C VAL A 59 6.67 1.07 -7.55
N LEU A 60 6.99 1.91 -8.54
CA LEU A 60 8.29 1.91 -9.21
C LEU A 60 9.36 2.76 -8.51
N CYS A 61 9.00 3.63 -7.56
CA CYS A 61 9.99 4.39 -6.81
C CYS A 61 10.93 3.44 -6.06
N PRO A 62 12.27 3.58 -6.15
CA PRO A 62 13.20 2.66 -5.49
C PRO A 62 12.96 2.53 -3.97
N LYS A 63 12.59 3.65 -3.31
CA LYS A 63 12.22 3.65 -1.89
C LYS A 63 10.93 2.85 -1.63
N VAL A 64 9.94 2.95 -2.51
CA VAL A 64 8.68 2.23 -2.41
C VAL A 64 8.85 0.75 -2.72
N GLN A 65 9.70 0.39 -3.68
CA GLN A 65 10.05 -1.01 -3.96
C GLN A 65 10.66 -1.70 -2.73
N LEU A 66 11.47 -1.00 -1.94
CA LEU A 66 12.00 -1.55 -0.68
C LEU A 66 10.91 -1.79 0.37
N VAL A 67 9.85 -0.98 0.40
CA VAL A 67 8.67 -1.23 1.26
C VAL A 67 7.95 -2.49 0.78
N TRP A 68 7.67 -2.59 -0.52
CA TRP A 68 7.03 -3.76 -1.11
C TRP A 68 7.81 -5.04 -0.86
N LYS A 69 9.14 -5.00 -1.06
CA LYS A 69 10.04 -6.13 -0.76
C LYS A 69 9.86 -6.62 0.68
N ARG A 70 9.88 -5.72 1.67
CA ARG A 70 9.65 -6.09 3.08
C ARG A 70 8.26 -6.65 3.34
N VAL A 71 7.23 -6.11 2.67
CA VAL A 71 5.85 -6.62 2.79
C VAL A 71 5.72 -8.03 2.21
N PHE A 72 6.35 -8.31 1.06
CA PHE A 72 6.35 -9.64 0.45
C PHE A 72 7.14 -10.64 1.30
N GLU A 73 8.34 -10.26 1.76
CA GLU A 73 9.16 -11.08 2.67
C GLU A 73 8.41 -11.41 3.98
N TRP A 74 7.70 -10.42 4.54
CA TRP A 74 6.88 -10.60 5.74
C TRP A 74 5.74 -11.61 5.53
N TRP A 75 5.24 -11.71 4.30
CA TRP A 75 4.23 -12.69 3.89
C TRP A 75 4.85 -13.93 3.23
N GLY A 76 6.15 -14.20 3.41
CA GLY A 76 6.80 -15.38 2.84
C GLY A 76 6.68 -15.51 1.32
N LEU A 77 6.46 -14.39 0.61
CA LEU A 77 6.36 -14.34 -0.83
C LEU A 77 7.70 -13.91 -1.42
N GLU A 78 8.20 -14.71 -2.36
CA GLU A 78 9.42 -14.43 -3.11
C GLU A 78 9.10 -14.14 -4.58
N ASN A 79 9.96 -13.37 -5.25
CA ASN A 79 9.90 -13.12 -6.69
C ASN A 79 8.56 -12.54 -7.19
N ILE A 80 7.94 -11.66 -6.39
CA ILE A 80 6.74 -10.92 -6.80
C ILE A 80 7.13 -9.68 -7.57
N ASP A 81 6.96 -9.73 -8.88
CA ASP A 81 7.17 -8.59 -9.76
C ASP A 81 5.88 -7.78 -9.93
N VAL A 82 5.93 -6.49 -9.58
CA VAL A 82 4.85 -5.53 -9.78
C VAL A 82 5.38 -4.29 -10.48
N PHE A 83 4.68 -3.86 -11.53
CA PHE A 83 5.11 -2.73 -12.38
C PHE A 83 4.09 -1.60 -12.44
N SER A 84 2.89 -1.84 -11.92
CA SER A 84 1.81 -0.86 -11.91
C SER A 84 0.95 -0.97 -10.67
N VAL A 85 0.22 0.11 -10.38
CA VAL A 85 -0.82 0.13 -9.34
C VAL A 85 -1.84 -0.98 -9.59
N GLN A 86 -2.16 -1.28 -10.86
CA GLN A 86 -3.13 -2.31 -11.20
C GLN A 86 -2.62 -3.71 -10.87
N ASP A 87 -1.33 -3.99 -11.07
CA ASP A 87 -0.71 -5.27 -10.68
C ASP A 87 -0.85 -5.48 -9.17
N VAL A 88 -0.49 -4.46 -8.38
CA VAL A 88 -0.60 -4.47 -6.92
C VAL A 88 -2.05 -4.70 -6.48
N LEU A 89 -3.01 -4.00 -7.08
CA LEU A 89 -4.44 -4.16 -6.73
C LEU A 89 -5.00 -5.53 -7.11
N ASN A 90 -4.37 -6.24 -8.06
CA ASN A 90 -4.74 -7.59 -8.46
C ASN A 90 -4.10 -8.68 -7.59
N LEU A 91 -3.04 -8.38 -6.83
CA LEU A 91 -2.35 -9.36 -5.96
C LEU A 91 -3.29 -10.16 -5.03
N PRO A 92 -4.32 -9.57 -4.40
CA PRO A 92 -5.22 -10.34 -3.53
C PRO A 92 -6.10 -11.36 -4.28
N GLY A 93 -6.17 -11.28 -5.61
CA GLY A 93 -6.89 -12.23 -6.47
C GLY A 93 -6.02 -13.36 -7.01
N ILE A 94 -4.70 -13.30 -6.82
CA ILE A 94 -3.79 -14.38 -7.24
C ILE A 94 -3.95 -15.54 -6.24
N ASN A 95 -4.10 -16.77 -6.76
CA ASN A 95 -4.54 -18.01 -6.08
C ASN A 95 -3.70 -18.46 -4.86
N SER A 96 -2.80 -17.63 -4.33
CA SER A 96 -1.88 -17.97 -3.23
C SER A 96 -2.54 -17.96 -1.85
N PHE A 97 -3.69 -17.29 -1.66
CA PHE A 97 -4.38 -17.22 -0.37
C PHE A 97 -5.89 -17.45 -0.51
N ASN A 98 -6.48 -18.13 0.47
CA ASN A 98 -7.91 -18.40 0.55
C ASN A 98 -8.51 -17.93 1.88
N GLY A 99 -9.85 -17.92 1.96
CA GLY A 99 -10.60 -17.63 3.18
C GLY A 99 -10.13 -16.36 3.91
N ILE A 100 -9.81 -16.50 5.19
CA ILE A 100 -9.39 -15.38 6.04
C ILE A 100 -8.04 -14.80 5.63
N ASN A 101 -7.10 -15.62 5.16
CA ASN A 101 -5.78 -15.18 4.73
C ASN A 101 -5.85 -14.33 3.46
N ARG A 102 -6.80 -14.60 2.56
CA ARG A 102 -7.07 -13.71 1.42
C ARG A 102 -7.52 -12.32 1.88
N GLU A 103 -8.43 -12.25 2.85
CA GLU A 103 -8.92 -10.96 3.37
C GLU A 103 -7.82 -10.22 4.15
N ARG A 104 -7.02 -10.92 4.96
CA ARG A 104 -5.85 -10.36 5.65
C ARG A 104 -4.82 -9.82 4.64
N TRP A 105 -4.52 -10.58 3.58
CA TRP A 105 -3.59 -10.17 2.54
C TRP A 105 -4.08 -8.92 1.80
N LYS A 106 -5.36 -8.92 1.41
CA LYS A 106 -6.02 -7.76 0.81
C LYS A 106 -5.92 -6.53 1.71
N ALA A 107 -6.19 -6.70 3.01
CA ALA A 107 -6.05 -5.63 3.99
C ALA A 107 -4.61 -5.11 4.08
N VAL A 108 -3.60 -5.99 4.05
CA VAL A 108 -2.18 -5.60 4.03
C VAL A 108 -1.84 -4.81 2.77
N ILE A 109 -2.16 -5.31 1.58
CA ILE A 109 -1.90 -4.59 0.31
C ILE A 109 -2.51 -3.18 0.35
N TRP A 110 -3.76 -3.07 0.78
CA TRP A 110 -4.48 -1.80 0.80
C TRP A 110 -3.92 -0.86 1.88
N SER A 111 -3.47 -1.40 3.01
CA SER A 111 -2.77 -0.65 4.05
C SER A 111 -1.43 -0.12 3.55
N THR A 112 -0.65 -0.94 2.83
CA THR A 112 0.63 -0.55 2.23
C THR A 112 0.47 0.63 1.29
N LEU A 113 -0.47 0.56 0.36
CA LEU A 113 -0.77 1.67 -0.57
C LEU A 113 -1.14 2.96 0.19
N TYR A 114 -1.99 2.84 1.22
CA TYR A 114 -2.40 3.98 2.03
C TYR A 114 -1.25 4.60 2.82
N VAL A 115 -0.40 3.77 3.43
CA VAL A 115 0.76 4.22 4.23
C VAL A 115 1.81 4.87 3.34
N ILE A 116 2.09 4.31 2.14
CA ILE A 116 2.97 4.94 1.14
C ILE A 116 2.47 6.35 0.79
N TRP A 117 1.16 6.51 0.54
CA TRP A 117 0.57 7.81 0.25
C TRP A 117 0.70 8.78 1.42
N CYS A 118 0.45 8.32 2.65
CA CYS A 118 0.60 9.15 3.85
C CYS A 118 2.04 9.62 4.01
N ASN A 119 3.01 8.72 3.84
CA ASN A 119 4.43 9.06 3.93
C ASN A 119 4.84 10.08 2.86
N ARG A 120 4.43 9.88 1.60
CA ARG A 120 4.66 10.84 0.52
C ARG A 120 4.09 12.22 0.84
N ASN A 121 2.88 12.29 1.41
CA ASN A 121 2.30 13.58 1.79
C ASN A 121 3.05 14.23 2.96
N GLN A 122 3.54 13.46 3.93
CA GLN A 122 4.39 14.00 5.00
C GLN A 122 5.70 14.59 4.44
N MET A 123 6.29 13.96 3.42
CA MET A 123 7.47 14.51 2.74
C MET A 123 7.19 15.88 2.10
N ILE A 124 6.02 16.07 1.48
CA ILE A 124 5.66 17.34 0.85
C ILE A 124 5.32 18.41 1.88
N PHE A 125 4.38 18.12 2.79
CA PHE A 125 3.77 19.15 3.64
C PHE A 125 4.51 19.38 4.95
N ARG A 126 5.30 18.40 5.41
CA ARG A 126 6.03 18.46 6.68
C ARG A 126 7.54 18.36 6.52
N ARG A 127 8.04 18.15 5.28
CA ARG A 127 9.45 17.89 4.98
C ARG A 127 10.08 16.82 5.88
N ASN A 128 9.26 15.87 6.32
CA ASN A 128 9.62 14.84 7.27
C ASN A 128 9.07 13.51 6.76
N GLY A 129 9.85 12.83 5.91
CA GLY A 129 9.54 11.49 5.45
C GLY A 129 10.13 10.46 6.42
N SER A 130 9.36 9.41 6.70
CA SER A 130 9.84 8.28 7.48
C SER A 130 10.83 7.44 6.67
N MET A 131 11.75 6.78 7.37
CA MET A 131 12.65 5.81 6.75
C MET A 131 11.87 4.54 6.37
N ILE A 132 12.41 3.76 5.43
CA ILE A 132 11.77 2.51 4.96
C ILE A 132 11.38 1.55 6.09
N PRO A 133 12.22 1.29 7.11
CA PRO A 133 11.83 0.41 8.22
C PRO A 133 10.62 0.94 8.99
N ASP A 134 10.49 2.25 9.15
CA ASP A 134 9.39 2.88 9.88
C ASP A 134 8.10 2.87 9.05
N VAL A 135 8.21 3.10 7.74
CA VAL A 135 7.07 2.94 6.81
C VAL A 135 6.55 1.51 6.85
N PHE A 136 7.45 0.51 6.83
CA PHE A 136 7.06 -0.90 6.92
C PHE A 136 6.42 -1.24 8.28
N LYS A 137 6.99 -0.77 9.41
CA LYS A 137 6.38 -0.94 10.74
C LYS A 137 4.98 -0.33 10.80
N GLU A 138 4.77 0.83 10.20
CA GLU A 138 3.46 1.48 10.12
C GLU A 138 2.47 0.64 9.30
N VAL A 139 2.91 -0.04 8.22
CA VAL A 139 2.08 -1.00 7.50
C VAL A 139 1.64 -2.15 8.41
N GLN A 140 2.57 -2.76 9.14
CA GLN A 140 2.26 -3.85 10.07
C GLN A 140 1.28 -3.40 11.15
N LEU A 141 1.53 -2.24 11.77
CA LEU A 141 0.69 -1.66 12.82
C LEU A 141 -0.72 -1.36 12.32
N ARG A 142 -0.86 -0.63 11.19
CA ARG A 142 -2.17 -0.23 10.66
C ARG A 142 -3.00 -1.42 10.20
N SER A 143 -2.38 -2.37 9.51
CA SER A 143 -3.08 -3.57 9.08
C SER A 143 -3.56 -4.39 10.27
N PHE A 144 -2.75 -4.56 11.32
CA PHE A 144 -3.15 -5.21 12.57
C PHE A 144 -4.33 -4.49 13.23
N GLU A 145 -4.16 -3.20 13.55
CA GLU A 145 -5.20 -2.38 14.20
C GLU A 145 -6.55 -2.48 13.48
N TRP A 146 -6.52 -2.49 12.15
CA TRP A 146 -7.73 -2.50 11.36
C TRP A 146 -8.39 -3.86 11.33
N ILE A 147 -7.62 -4.92 11.11
CA ILE A 147 -8.10 -6.31 11.10
C ILE A 147 -8.66 -6.67 12.47
N SER A 148 -7.89 -6.50 13.55
CA SER A 148 -8.30 -6.86 14.91
C SER A 148 -9.54 -6.08 15.38
N ALA A 149 -9.70 -4.82 14.95
CA ALA A 149 -10.89 -4.04 15.32
C ALA A 149 -12.15 -4.36 14.52
N ARG A 150 -12.04 -4.97 13.32
CA ARG A 150 -13.17 -5.08 12.36
C ARG A 150 -13.51 -6.50 11.97
N SER A 151 -12.61 -7.45 12.21
CA SER A 151 -12.80 -8.85 11.89
C SER A 151 -13.10 -9.64 13.16
N LYS A 152 -14.37 -9.64 13.59
CA LYS A 152 -14.82 -10.32 14.83
C LYS A 152 -14.56 -11.83 14.87
N LYS A 153 -14.27 -12.44 13.72
CA LYS A 153 -13.96 -13.88 13.58
C LYS A 153 -12.45 -14.15 13.54
N ASP A 154 -11.63 -13.11 13.65
CA ASP A 154 -10.21 -13.14 13.37
C ASP A 154 -9.43 -12.78 14.64
N GLU A 155 -9.13 -13.78 15.44
CA GLU A 155 -8.37 -13.66 16.69
C GLU A 155 -6.85 -13.64 16.43
N VAL A 156 -6.39 -12.73 15.57
CA VAL A 156 -4.95 -12.54 15.33
C VAL A 156 -4.28 -12.01 16.58
N LYS A 157 -3.26 -12.72 17.09
CA LYS A 157 -2.39 -12.17 18.12
C LYS A 157 -1.36 -11.23 17.52
N GLN A 158 -1.03 -10.20 18.28
CA GLN A 158 -0.08 -9.18 17.86
C GLN A 158 1.29 -9.80 17.52
N GLU A 159 1.84 -10.61 18.41
CA GLU A 159 3.15 -11.24 18.26
C GLU A 159 3.26 -12.08 16.98
N GLU A 160 2.23 -12.87 16.68
CA GLU A 160 2.11 -13.68 15.47
C GLU A 160 2.08 -12.79 14.22
N TRP A 161 1.29 -11.70 14.25
CA TRP A 161 1.19 -10.76 13.13
C TRP A 161 2.53 -10.13 12.76
N PHE A 162 3.28 -9.61 13.75
CA PHE A 162 4.56 -8.95 13.49
C PHE A 162 5.68 -9.93 13.09
N GLY A 163 5.61 -11.20 13.53
CA GLY A 163 6.57 -12.25 13.18
C GLY A 163 6.38 -12.87 11.80
N GLY A 164 5.16 -12.78 11.24
CA GLY A 164 4.79 -13.36 9.95
C GLY A 164 3.36 -13.90 10.01
N PRO A 165 2.38 -13.29 9.33
CA PRO A 165 0.95 -13.55 9.55
C PRO A 165 0.45 -14.84 8.87
N ILE A 166 1.32 -15.55 8.17
CA ILE A 166 1.02 -16.87 7.62
C ILE A 166 1.48 -17.88 8.66
N ASP A 167 0.52 -18.53 9.30
CA ASP A 167 0.75 -19.86 9.86
C ASP A 167 1.36 -20.67 8.71
N ARG A 168 2.58 -21.16 8.87
CA ARG A 168 3.15 -22.17 7.96
C ARG A 168 2.27 -23.42 8.09
N VAL A 169 1.14 -23.43 7.39
CA VAL A 169 0.28 -24.62 7.27
C VAL A 169 1.08 -25.70 6.57
#